data_AF-A0A173RET5-F1
#
_entry.id   AF-A0A173RET5-F1
#
_cell.length_a   1.000
_cell.length_b   1.000
_cell.length_c   1.000
_cell.angle_alpha   90.00
_cell.angle_beta   90.00
_cell.angle_gamma   90.00
#
_symmetry.space_group_name_H-M   'P 1'
#
loop_
_entity.id
_entity.type
_entity.pdbx_description
1 polymer ?
#
loop_
_entity_poly.entity_id
_entity_poly.type
_entity_poly.pdbx_seq_one_letter_code
_entity_poly.pdbx_strand_id
1 'polypeptide(L)'
;MDYNKKKSSSGTIFLDHGCDKSFISDNNIIYGHHMKNGTMFAKLLKFREESFLKKHHVIILYTPKKTMHLKVISAYAVKAQDQMPITFANETQKKEYITKIRRMSEPSIKLDDKKIDRIYTFVTCSYERDDNRTYVHAVEE
;
A
#
# COMPACT_ATOMS: atom_id res chain seq x y z
N MET A 1 14.42 13.58 -3.27
CA MET A 1 14.01 15.01 -3.26
C MET A 1 12.73 15.13 -2.45
N ASP A 2 12.50 16.27 -1.80
CA ASP A 2 11.21 16.59 -1.17
C ASP A 2 10.17 17.03 -2.22
N TYR A 3 8.96 17.39 -1.77
CA TYR A 3 7.86 17.85 -2.62
C TYR A 3 8.24 19.10 -3.44
N ASN A 4 9.09 19.96 -2.89
CA ASN A 4 9.58 21.19 -3.53
C ASN A 4 10.80 20.93 -4.43
N LYS A 5 11.11 19.67 -4.75
CA LYS A 5 12.26 19.22 -5.55
C LYS A 5 13.62 19.56 -4.92
N LYS A 6 13.67 19.84 -3.62
CA LYS A 6 14.93 20.07 -2.89
C LYS A 6 15.52 18.75 -2.43
N LYS A 7 16.84 18.70 -2.20
CA LYS A 7 17.48 17.52 -1.61
C LYS A 7 16.89 17.26 -0.21
N SER A 8 16.49 16.02 0.04
CA SER A 8 15.92 15.59 1.32
C SER A 8 16.22 14.11 1.51
N SER A 9 16.65 13.75 2.72
CA SER A 9 16.88 12.36 3.14
C SER A 9 15.59 11.58 3.32
N SER A 10 14.49 12.26 3.63
CA SER A 10 13.17 11.63 3.83
C SER A 10 12.37 11.48 2.55
N GLY A 11 12.80 12.11 1.46
CA GLY A 11 12.10 12.09 0.18
C GLY A 11 10.68 12.66 0.25
N THR A 12 9.81 12.11 -0.58
CA THR A 12 8.37 12.41 -0.65
C THR A 12 7.62 11.11 -0.88
N ILE A 13 6.38 11.00 -0.42
CA ILE A 13 5.48 9.92 -0.84
C ILE A 13 5.13 10.11 -2.31
N PHE A 14 5.24 9.06 -3.13
CA PHE A 14 4.98 9.15 -4.57
C PHE A 14 4.19 7.96 -5.09
N LEU A 15 3.38 8.20 -6.12
CA LEU A 15 2.68 7.17 -6.89
C LEU A 15 3.63 6.57 -7.93
N ASP A 16 3.54 5.27 -8.16
CA ASP A 16 4.27 4.57 -9.22
C ASP A 16 4.04 5.22 -10.58
N HIS A 17 5.09 5.33 -11.40
CA HIS A 17 5.01 6.02 -12.68
C HIS A 17 4.07 5.32 -13.67
N GLY A 18 3.84 4.01 -13.50
CA GLY A 18 2.96 3.25 -14.38
C GLY A 18 1.48 3.40 -14.03
N CYS A 19 1.18 3.95 -12.85
CA CYS A 19 -0.19 4.21 -12.42
C CYS A 19 -0.74 5.49 -13.06
N ASP A 20 -2.06 5.52 -13.23
CA ASP A 20 -2.76 6.73 -13.62
C ASP A 20 -2.76 7.74 -12.46
N LYS A 21 -2.36 8.98 -12.74
CA LYS A 21 -2.25 10.07 -11.75
C LYS A 21 -3.59 10.42 -11.08
N SER A 22 -4.70 10.01 -11.67
CA SER A 22 -6.06 10.19 -11.15
C SER A 22 -6.52 9.04 -10.25
N PHE A 23 -5.62 8.10 -9.91
CA PHE A 23 -5.91 6.91 -9.09
C PHE A 23 -6.97 5.97 -9.69
N ILE A 24 -7.03 5.87 -11.02
CA ILE A 24 -7.99 5.00 -11.73
C ILE A 24 -7.42 3.63 -12.13
N SER A 25 -6.13 3.37 -11.92
CA SER A 25 -5.51 2.06 -12.15
C SER A 25 -6.14 0.98 -11.27
N ASP A 26 -6.07 -0.28 -11.72
CA ASP A 26 -6.62 -1.40 -10.95
C ASP A 26 -5.89 -1.57 -9.61
N ASN A 27 -4.58 -1.31 -9.59
CA ASN A 27 -3.75 -1.25 -8.39
C ASN A 27 -2.90 0.02 -8.40
N ASN A 28 -3.16 0.92 -7.45
CA ASN A 28 -2.46 2.19 -7.29
C ASN A 28 -1.34 2.02 -6.27
N ILE A 29 -0.11 1.93 -6.76
CA ILE A 29 1.05 1.63 -5.93
C ILE A 29 1.70 2.93 -5.45
N ILE A 30 1.81 3.10 -4.15
CA ILE A 30 2.28 4.32 -3.49
C ILE A 30 3.49 3.96 -2.62
N TYR A 31 4.59 4.66 -2.83
CA TYR A 31 5.86 4.44 -2.13
C TYR A 31 6.15 5.55 -1.15
N GLY A 32 6.82 5.20 -0.06
CA GLY A 32 7.33 6.15 0.92
C GLY A 32 8.45 5.54 1.75
N HIS A 33 9.34 6.37 2.26
CA HIS A 33 10.45 5.89 3.09
C HIS A 33 9.98 5.38 4.45
N HIS A 34 10.65 4.36 4.97
CA HIS A 34 10.61 4.01 6.39
C HIS A 34 11.73 4.75 7.11
N MET A 35 11.41 5.87 7.75
CA MET A 35 12.40 6.67 8.47
C MET A 35 12.58 6.18 9.91
N LYS A 36 13.83 6.13 10.41
CA LYS A 36 14.17 5.70 11.79
C LYS A 36 13.52 6.55 12.88
N ASN A 37 13.19 7.80 12.57
CA ASN A 37 12.49 8.72 13.48
C ASN A 37 10.95 8.53 13.46
N GLY A 38 10.43 7.50 12.79
CA GLY A 38 9.00 7.16 12.79
C GLY A 38 8.14 7.99 11.83
N THR A 39 8.73 8.81 10.96
CA THR A 39 7.98 9.61 9.97
C THR A 39 7.75 8.85 8.66
N MET A 40 7.07 9.49 7.70
CA MET A 40 6.75 8.93 6.39
C MET A 40 5.92 7.64 6.52
N PHE A 41 6.38 6.53 5.96
CA PHE A 41 5.69 5.25 6.00
C PHE A 41 6.15 4.32 7.13
N ALA A 42 6.94 4.83 8.10
CA ALA A 42 7.36 4.02 9.25
C ALA A 42 6.18 3.40 10.03
N LYS A 43 5.05 4.12 10.12
CA LYS A 43 3.84 3.61 10.78
C LYS A 43 3.16 2.47 10.01
N LEU A 44 3.45 2.28 8.72
CA LEU A 44 2.86 1.18 7.95
C LEU A 44 3.26 -0.20 8.50
N LEU A 45 4.44 -0.31 9.14
CA LEU A 45 4.90 -1.54 9.78
C LEU A 45 3.91 -2.03 10.83
N LYS A 46 3.23 -1.12 11.54
CA LYS A 46 2.28 -1.46 12.60
C LYS A 46 1.02 -2.13 12.09
N PHE A 47 0.66 -1.98 10.82
CA PHE A 47 -0.51 -2.68 10.25
C PHE A 47 -0.34 -4.20 10.26
N ARG A 48 0.88 -4.71 10.42
CA ARG A 48 1.18 -6.13 10.59
C ARG A 48 0.76 -6.65 11.98
N GLU A 49 0.61 -5.76 12.95
CA GLU A 49 0.16 -6.09 14.30
C GLU A 49 -1.38 -6.09 14.36
N GLU A 50 -1.98 -7.23 14.71
CA GLU A 50 -3.44 -7.38 14.74
C GLU A 50 -4.13 -6.37 15.67
N SER A 51 -3.49 -6.02 16.79
CA SER A 51 -4.02 -5.06 17.78
C SER A 51 -4.06 -3.62 17.23
N PHE A 52 -3.07 -3.23 16.44
CA PHE A 52 -3.03 -1.94 15.78
C PHE A 52 -4.06 -1.89 14.66
N LEU A 53 -4.13 -2.93 13.83
CA LEU A 53 -5.09 -3.01 12.74
C LEU A 53 -6.54 -2.92 13.23
N LYS A 54 -6.88 -3.61 14.34
CA LYS A 54 -8.21 -3.53 14.95
C LYS A 54 -8.63 -2.09 15.29
N LYS A 55 -7.67 -1.26 15.73
CA LYS A 55 -7.90 0.16 16.08
C LYS A 55 -7.78 1.10 14.88
N HIS A 56 -6.98 0.73 13.88
CA HIS A 56 -6.60 1.56 12.74
C HIS A 56 -6.65 0.73 11.45
N HIS A 57 -7.86 0.46 10.95
CA HIS A 57 -8.07 -0.37 9.75
C HIS A 57 -8.32 0.44 8.47
N VAL A 58 -8.37 1.78 8.57
CA VAL A 58 -8.64 2.67 7.43
C VAL A 58 -7.45 3.60 7.19
N ILE A 59 -7.03 3.69 5.94
CA ILE A 59 -6.13 4.71 5.42
C ILE A 59 -6.97 5.74 4.65
N ILE A 60 -6.78 7.03 4.91
CA ILE A 60 -7.52 8.08 4.23
C ILE A 60 -6.61 8.71 3.17
N LEU A 61 -7.05 8.68 1.91
CA LEU A 61 -6.36 9.32 0.79
C LEU A 61 -7.16 10.53 0.31
N TYR A 62 -6.62 11.72 0.55
CA TYR A 62 -7.18 12.98 0.06
C TYR A 62 -6.68 13.26 -1.35
N THR A 63 -7.62 13.49 -2.26
CA THR A 63 -7.33 13.98 -3.62
C THR A 63 -8.06 15.30 -3.83
N PRO A 64 -7.67 16.11 -4.84
CA PRO A 64 -8.41 17.33 -5.16
C PRO A 64 -9.90 17.10 -5.48
N LYS A 65 -10.28 15.89 -5.92
CA LYS A 65 -11.64 15.56 -6.35
C LYS A 65 -12.48 14.89 -5.26
N LYS A 66 -11.86 14.05 -4.42
CA LYS A 66 -12.56 13.29 -3.37
C LYS A 66 -11.62 12.84 -2.25
N THR A 67 -12.21 12.57 -1.08
CA THR A 67 -11.59 11.83 0.01
C THR A 67 -11.96 10.35 -0.14
N MET A 68 -10.96 9.47 -0.16
CA MET A 68 -11.15 8.02 -0.24
C MET A 68 -10.82 7.39 1.10
N HIS A 69 -11.73 6.55 1.59
CA HIS A 69 -11.55 5.73 2.78
C HIS A 69 -11.15 4.34 2.34
N LEU A 70 -9.92 3.94 2.66
CA LEU A 70 -9.30 2.71 2.17
C LEU A 70 -9.16 1.72 3.32
N LYS A 71 -10.01 0.69 3.33
CA LYS A 71 -9.98 -0.40 4.31
C LYS A 71 -8.80 -1.33 4.00
N VAL A 72 -7.93 -1.55 4.99
CA VAL A 72 -6.78 -2.45 4.86
C VAL A 72 -7.24 -3.91 4.79
N ILE A 73 -6.72 -4.64 3.82
CA ILE A 73 -7.10 -6.04 3.52
C ILE A 73 -5.93 -7.02 3.62
N SER A 74 -4.68 -6.52 3.65
CA SER A 74 -3.48 -7.32 3.86
C SER A 74 -2.32 -6.43 4.32
N ALA A 75 -1.46 -6.96 5.20
CA ALA A 75 -0.19 -6.34 5.57
C ALA A 75 0.89 -7.40 5.83
N TYR A 76 2.08 -7.25 5.24
CA TYR A 76 3.18 -8.20 5.40
C TYR A 76 4.54 -7.57 5.10
N ALA A 77 5.63 -8.19 5.57
CA ALA A 77 6.99 -7.81 5.18
C ALA A 77 7.71 -8.96 4.45
N VAL A 78 8.26 -8.66 3.27
CA VAL A 78 9.09 -9.58 2.48
C VAL A 78 10.21 -8.82 1.79
N LYS A 79 11.22 -9.54 1.27
CA LYS A 79 12.21 -8.95 0.37
C LYS A 79 11.52 -8.22 -0.78
N ALA A 80 12.12 -7.13 -1.24
CA ALA A 80 11.59 -6.32 -2.33
C ALA A 80 11.11 -7.22 -3.49
N GLN A 81 9.82 -7.11 -3.82
CA GLN A 81 9.23 -7.77 -4.98
C GLN A 81 9.58 -6.98 -6.23
N ASP A 82 10.04 -7.66 -7.27
CA ASP A 82 10.47 -7.03 -8.53
C ASP A 82 9.33 -6.28 -9.23
N GLN A 83 8.12 -6.85 -9.26
CA GLN A 83 6.96 -6.22 -9.89
C GLN A 83 5.64 -6.56 -9.19
N MET A 84 4.81 -5.53 -9.01
CA MET A 84 3.40 -5.67 -8.66
C MET A 84 2.56 -5.24 -9.87
N PRO A 85 1.47 -5.97 -10.20
CA PRO A 85 0.62 -5.60 -11.31
C PRO A 85 -0.07 -4.27 -11.03
N ILE A 86 -0.05 -3.36 -12.00
CA ILE A 86 -0.81 -2.09 -11.99
C ILE A 86 -2.19 -2.29 -12.65
N THR A 87 -2.25 -3.17 -13.65
CA THR A 87 -3.46 -3.57 -14.38
C THR A 87 -3.60 -5.09 -14.36
N PHE A 88 -4.84 -5.57 -14.49
CA PHE A 88 -5.14 -6.99 -14.64
C PHE A 88 -5.83 -7.22 -16.00
N ALA A 89 -5.57 -8.36 -16.64
CA ALA A 89 -6.22 -8.66 -17.92
C ALA A 89 -7.72 -8.93 -17.77
N ASN A 90 -8.15 -9.39 -16.59
CA ASN A 90 -9.54 -9.69 -16.27
C ASN A 90 -9.77 -9.80 -14.74
N GLU A 91 -11.03 -9.90 -14.35
CA GLU A 91 -11.46 -10.06 -12.96
C GLU A 91 -10.92 -11.34 -12.29
N THR A 92 -10.68 -12.43 -13.04
CA THR A 92 -10.12 -13.67 -12.48
C THR A 92 -8.71 -13.45 -11.97
N GLN A 93 -7.84 -12.84 -12.79
CA GLN A 93 -6.46 -12.52 -12.38
C GLN A 93 -6.41 -11.56 -11.19
N LYS A 94 -7.33 -10.58 -11.16
CA LYS A 94 -7.45 -9.67 -10.02
C LYS A 94 -7.83 -10.41 -8.74
N LYS A 95 -8.80 -11.32 -8.79
CA LYS A 95 -9.20 -12.17 -7.65
C LYS A 95 -8.07 -13.08 -7.19
N GLU A 96 -7.30 -13.67 -8.11
CA GLU A 96 -6.11 -14.46 -7.78
C GLU A 96 -5.06 -13.62 -7.07
N TYR A 97 -4.81 -12.40 -7.53
CA TYR A 97 -3.89 -11.47 -6.87
C TYR A 97 -4.37 -11.10 -5.47
N ILE A 98 -5.66 -10.76 -5.30
CA ILE A 98 -6.25 -10.48 -3.99
C ILE A 98 -6.10 -11.69 -3.05
N THR A 99 -6.35 -12.89 -3.55
CA THR A 99 -6.20 -14.13 -2.77
C THR A 99 -4.74 -14.34 -2.35
N LYS A 100 -3.79 -14.12 -3.28
CA LYS A 100 -2.35 -14.20 -3.01
C LYS A 100 -1.92 -13.24 -1.91
N ILE A 101 -2.19 -11.94 -2.05
CA ILE A 101 -1.77 -10.94 -1.06
C ILE A 101 -2.42 -11.18 0.30
N ARG A 102 -3.66 -11.69 0.34
CA ARG A 102 -4.33 -12.03 1.60
C ARG A 102 -3.71 -13.24 2.28
N ARG A 103 -3.29 -14.25 1.53
CA ARG A 103 -2.56 -15.41 2.07
C ARG A 103 -1.20 -15.01 2.64
N MET A 104 -0.59 -13.96 2.11
CA MET A 104 0.67 -13.41 2.63
C MET A 104 0.49 -12.55 3.88
N SER A 105 -0.73 -12.07 4.16
CA SER A 105 -1.01 -11.18 5.29
C SER A 105 -0.61 -11.82 6.62
N GLU A 106 0.12 -11.08 7.43
CA GLU A 106 0.47 -11.48 8.79
C GLU A 106 -0.73 -11.38 9.75
N PRO A 107 -1.52 -10.28 9.77
CA PRO A 107 -2.78 -10.24 10.50
C PRO A 107 -3.89 -10.97 9.73
N SER A 108 -4.79 -11.60 10.46
CA SER A 108 -6.03 -12.17 9.92
C SER A 108 -7.06 -11.06 9.72
N ILE A 109 -7.51 -10.87 8.48
CA ILE A 109 -8.43 -9.78 8.10
C ILE A 109 -9.64 -10.37 7.41
N LYS A 110 -10.83 -10.12 7.98
CA LYS A 110 -12.10 -10.42 7.32
C LYS A 110 -12.37 -9.36 6.26
N LEU A 111 -12.72 -9.82 5.08
CA LEU A 111 -13.19 -8.97 3.99
C LEU A 111 -14.65 -9.29 3.79
N ASP A 112 -15.45 -8.26 3.61
CA ASP A 112 -16.85 -8.40 3.26
C ASP A 112 -16.96 -8.85 1.79
N ASP A 113 -18.05 -9.49 1.39
CA ASP A 113 -18.27 -9.97 0.01
C ASP A 113 -18.56 -8.82 -0.99
N LYS A 114 -17.95 -7.66 -0.78
CA LYS A 114 -18.04 -6.50 -1.65
C LYS A 114 -17.13 -6.70 -2.87
N LYS A 115 -17.63 -6.32 -4.04
CA LYS A 115 -16.80 -6.21 -5.25
C LYS A 115 -15.66 -5.22 -5.00
N ILE A 116 -14.43 -5.66 -5.22
CA ILE A 116 -13.24 -4.80 -5.14
C ILE A 116 -13.02 -4.14 -6.50
N ASP A 117 -13.27 -2.85 -6.60
CA ASP A 117 -13.05 -2.09 -7.83
C ASP A 117 -11.58 -1.69 -8.01
N ARG A 118 -10.88 -1.28 -6.95
CA ARG A 118 -9.46 -0.89 -7.02
C ARG A 118 -8.70 -1.31 -5.78
N ILE A 119 -7.41 -1.56 -5.96
CA ILE A 119 -6.45 -1.86 -4.92
C ILE A 119 -5.55 -0.62 -4.76
N TYR A 120 -5.17 -0.34 -3.52
CA TYR A 120 -4.19 0.67 -3.16
C TYR A 120 -3.08 -0.03 -2.38
N THR A 121 -1.88 -0.05 -2.95
CA THR A 121 -0.74 -0.75 -2.36
C THR A 121 0.25 0.28 -1.84
N PHE A 122 0.49 0.28 -0.53
CA PHE A 122 1.47 1.13 0.12
C PHE A 122 2.73 0.33 0.41
N VAL A 123 3.88 0.83 -0.04
CA VAL A 123 5.17 0.13 0.09
C VAL A 123 6.18 1.01 0.80
N THR A 124 6.78 0.47 1.87
CA THR A 124 7.94 1.12 2.48
C THR A 124 9.18 0.86 1.62
N CYS A 125 9.85 1.91 1.17
CA CYS A 125 11.21 1.78 0.64
C CYS A 125 12.20 1.74 1.81
N SER A 126 12.90 0.61 1.99
CA SER A 126 14.09 0.52 2.84
C SER A 126 15.35 0.59 1.98
N TYR A 127 16.40 1.22 2.51
CA TYR A 127 17.76 1.21 1.96
C TYR A 127 18.70 0.42 2.88
N GLU A 128 18.16 -0.52 3.67
CA GLU A 128 18.93 -1.31 4.64
C GLU A 128 19.29 -2.68 4.06
N ARG A 129 20.36 -3.29 4.58
CA ARG A 129 21.09 -4.43 4.00
C ARG A 129 20.26 -5.69 3.66
N ASP A 130 19.05 -5.82 4.18
CA ASP A 130 18.18 -6.99 3.97
C ASP A 130 17.05 -6.77 2.95
N ASP A 131 16.90 -5.58 2.37
CA ASP A 131 15.89 -5.21 1.34
C ASP A 131 14.43 -5.57 1.68
N ASN A 132 14.14 -5.83 2.95
CA ASN A 132 12.78 -6.12 3.40
C ASN A 132 11.93 -4.86 3.32
N ARG A 133 10.77 -4.97 2.66
CA ARG A 133 9.76 -3.92 2.50
C ARG A 133 8.46 -4.39 3.13
N THR A 134 7.78 -3.48 3.82
CA THR A 134 6.40 -3.68 4.26
C THR A 134 5.46 -3.28 3.12
N TYR A 135 4.53 -4.16 2.83
CA TYR A 135 3.44 -3.97 1.89
C TYR A 135 2.13 -3.91 2.69
N VAL A 136 1.35 -2.87 2.47
CA VAL A 136 -0.01 -2.75 3.00
C VAL A 136 -0.96 -2.57 1.82
N HIS A 137 -1.91 -3.47 1.67
CA HIS A 137 -2.92 -3.40 0.62
C HIS A 137 -4.25 -2.98 1.21
N ALA A 138 -4.90 -2.02 0.57
CA ALA A 138 -6.19 -1.50 0.97
C ALA A 138 -7.14 -1.38 -0.23
N VAL A 139 -8.44 -1.34 0.03
CA VAL A 139 -9.49 -1.18 -0.97
C VAL A 139 -10.46 -0.10 -0.52
N GLU A 140 -11.09 0.60 -1.46
CA GLU A 140 -12.10 1.62 -1.13
C GLU A 140 -13.31 0.96 -0.44
N GLU A 141 -13.73 1.52 0.70
CA GLU A 141 -14.85 1.01 1.52
C GLU A 141 -16.20 1.04 0.81
#